data_AF-A0A2D4WQ75-F1
#
_entry.id   AF-A0A2D4WQ75-F1
#
_cell.length_a   1.000
_cell.length_b   1.000
_cell.length_c   1.000
_cell.angle_alpha   90.00
_cell.angle_beta   90.00
_cell.angle_gamma   90.00
#
_symmetry.space_group_name_H-M   'P 1'
#
loop_
_entity.id
_entity.type
_entity.pdbx_description
1 polymer ?
#
loop_
_entity_poly.entity_id
_entity_poly.type
_entity_poly.pdbx_seq_one_letter_code
_entity_poly.pdbx_strand_id
1 'polypeptide(L)' 'MTSAKMKLASAARDLRIKWGQATESWNDPASRAFEKNHVDSYESQVRNSLKAMETIGEVLSAMRRDCQDD' A
#
# COMPACT_ATOMS: atom_id res chain seq x y z
N MET A 1 -0.48 -2.99 15.10
CA MET A 1 -0.68 -3.15 13.64
C MET A 1 -0.60 -1.84 12.86
N THR A 2 -0.95 -0.71 13.48
CA THR A 2 -1.01 0.63 12.87
C THR A 2 0.32 1.11 12.25
N SER A 3 1.47 0.85 12.87
CA SER A 3 2.78 1.29 12.35
C SER A 3 3.13 0.67 10.99
N ALA A 4 2.86 -0.63 10.80
CA ALA A 4 3.15 -1.30 9.53
C ALA A 4 2.20 -0.82 8.40
N LYS A 5 0.91 -0.64 8.70
CA LYS A 5 -0.08 -0.06 7.75
C LYS A 5 0.36 1.33 7.30
N MET A 6 0.79 2.19 8.25
CA MET A 6 1.27 3.54 7.94
C MET A 6 2.54 3.52 7.08
N LYS A 7 3.51 2.66 7.41
CA LYS A 7 4.75 2.52 6.62
C LYS A 7 4.45 2.09 5.18
N LEU A 8 3.58 1.09 5.00
CA LEU A 8 3.18 0.63 3.67
C LEU A 8 2.47 1.72 2.86
N ALA A 9 1.52 2.43 3.48
CA ALA A 9 0.82 3.53 2.83
C ALA A 9 1.77 4.69 2.46
N SER A 10 2.76 4.98 3.30
CA SER A 10 3.78 6.00 3.02
C SER A 10 4.66 5.59 1.84
N ALA A 11 5.20 4.38 1.86
CA ALA A 11 6.07 3.89 0.80
C ALA A 11 5.36 3.88 -0.58
N ALA A 12 4.06 3.56 -0.60
CA ALA A 12 3.26 3.60 -1.83
C ALA A 12 3.06 5.02 -2.36
N ARG A 13 2.83 6.00 -1.48
CA ARG A 13 2.79 7.41 -1.87
C ARG A 13 4.15 7.88 -2.40
N ASP A 14 5.23 7.53 -1.72
CA ASP A 14 6.58 7.91 -2.12
C ASP A 14 6.94 7.34 -3.49
N LEU A 15 6.54 6.10 -3.78
CA LEU A 15 6.68 5.49 -5.09
C LEU A 15 5.98 6.33 -6.17
N ARG A 16 4.73 6.75 -5.94
CA ARG A 16 3.97 7.50 -6.96
C ARG A 16 4.54 8.89 -7.21
N ILE A 17 5.00 9.57 -6.17
CA ILE A 17 5.67 10.87 -6.26
C ILE A 17 6.96 10.73 -7.07
N LYS A 18 7.83 9.78 -6.70
CA LYS A 18 9.09 9.54 -7.39
C LYS A 18 8.89 9.09 -8.83
N TRP A 19 7.86 8.29 -9.10
CA TRP A 19 7.50 7.90 -10.46
C TRP A 19 7.08 9.11 -11.31
N GLY A 20 6.23 9.99 -10.78
CA GLY A 20 5.86 11.24 -11.44
C GLY A 20 7.08 12.08 -11.85
N GLN A 21 8.00 12.29 -10.91
CA GLN A 21 9.26 13.00 -11.16
C GLN A 21 10.14 12.31 -12.21
N ALA A 22 10.23 10.97 -12.17
CA ALA A 22 11.01 10.23 -13.16
C ALA A 22 10.43 10.41 -14.57
N THR A 23 9.11 10.38 -14.71
CA THR A 23 8.43 10.50 -16.01
C THR A 23 8.51 11.89 -16.64
N GLU A 24 8.90 12.93 -15.89
CA GLU A 24 9.15 14.27 -16.44
C GLU A 24 10.33 14.26 -17.44
N SER A 25 11.35 13.44 -17.17
CA SER A 25 12.53 13.31 -18.05
C SER A 25 12.60 11.96 -18.78
N TRP A 26 11.86 10.94 -18.30
CA TRP A 26 11.83 9.60 -18.87
C TRP A 26 10.42 9.20 -19.32
N ASN A 27 10.05 9.57 -20.56
CA ASN A 27 8.71 9.33 -21.13
C ASN A 27 8.75 8.56 -22.48
N ASP A 28 9.62 7.56 -22.56
CA ASP A 28 9.76 6.71 -23.74
C ASP A 28 8.87 5.45 -23.64
N PRO A 29 8.85 4.57 -24.66
CA PRO A 29 8.09 3.32 -24.57
C PRO A 29 8.53 2.40 -23.42
N ALA A 30 9.80 2.46 -22.98
CA ALA A 30 10.30 1.64 -21.89
C ALA A 30 9.76 2.12 -20.54
N SER A 31 9.66 3.43 -20.31
CA SER A 31 9.07 3.97 -19.08
C SER A 31 7.58 3.64 -18.97
N ARG A 32 6.83 3.72 -20.08
CA ARG A 32 5.42 3.28 -20.13
C ARG A 32 5.25 1.79 -19.84
N ALA A 33 6.15 0.95 -20.37
CA ALA A 33 6.15 -0.48 -20.07
C ALA A 33 6.45 -0.74 -18.58
N PHE A 34 7.38 0.03 -18.00
CA PHE A 34 7.72 -0.06 -16.58
C PHE A 34 6.55 0.36 -15.68
N GLU A 35 5.86 1.46 -15.98
CA GLU A 35 4.67 1.90 -15.24
C GLU A 35 3.62 0.79 -15.19
N LYS A 36 3.26 0.27 -16.36
CA LYS A 36 2.23 -0.76 -16.49
C LYS A 36 2.60 -2.05 -15.77
N ASN A 37 3.84 -2.52 -15.96
CA ASN A 37 4.24 -3.84 -15.48
C ASN A 37 4.58 -3.86 -13.99
N HIS A 38 5.00 -2.72 -13.43
CA HIS A 38 5.50 -2.64 -12.06
C HIS A 38 4.70 -1.63 -11.22
N VAL A 39 4.67 -0.36 -11.60
CA VAL A 39 4.09 0.71 -10.77
C VAL A 39 2.58 0.48 -10.54
N ASP A 40 1.82 0.28 -11.61
CA ASP A 40 0.36 0.05 -11.55
C ASP A 40 0.03 -1.28 -10.85
N SER A 41 0.84 -2.32 -11.13
CA SER A 41 0.67 -3.64 -10.52
C SER A 41 0.79 -3.59 -8.99
N TYR A 42 1.74 -2.82 -8.46
CA TYR A 42 1.92 -2.68 -7.02
C TYR A 42 0.79 -1.90 -6.35
N GLU A 43 0.17 -0.95 -7.05
CA GLU A 43 -0.88 -0.13 -6.45
C GLU A 43 -2.08 -0.99 -6.00
N SER A 44 -2.48 -1.95 -6.84
CA SER A 44 -3.54 -2.91 -6.51
C SER A 44 -3.16 -3.79 -5.32
N GLN A 45 -1.94 -4.32 -5.33
CA GLN A 45 -1.44 -5.20 -4.27
C GLN A 45 -1.33 -4.49 -2.92
N VAL A 46 -0.85 -3.24 -2.92
CA VAL A 46 -0.76 -2.41 -1.72
C VAL A 46 -2.14 -2.12 -1.16
N ARG A 47 -3.11 -1.72 -2.01
CA ARG A 47 -4.49 -1.46 -1.56
C ARG A 47 -5.10 -2.68 -0.89
N ASN A 48 -4.95 -3.86 -1.50
CA ASN A 48 -5.44 -5.11 -0.94
C ASN A 48 -4.78 -5.44 0.39
N SER A 49 -3.46 -5.23 0.50
CA SER A 49 -2.71 -5.45 1.74
C SER A 49 -3.16 -4.51 2.86
N LEU A 50 -3.33 -3.22 2.57
CA LEU A 50 -3.81 -2.23 3.55
C LEU A 50 -5.19 -2.60 4.08
N LYS A 51 -6.09 -3.07 3.22
CA LYS A 51 -7.43 -3.55 3.60
C LYS A 51 -7.35 -4.80 4.48
N ALA A 52 -6.54 -5.78 4.12
CA ALA A 52 -6.35 -6.98 4.93
C ALA A 52 -5.81 -6.65 6.33
N MET A 53 -4.85 -5.71 6.42
CA MET A 53 -4.31 -5.25 7.70
C MET A 53 -5.35 -4.54 8.58
N GLU A 54 -6.31 -3.85 7.97
CA GLU A 54 -7.43 -3.22 8.67
C GLU A 54 -8.39 -4.28 9.24
N THR A 55 -8.82 -5.22 8.41
CA THR A 55 -9.69 -6.33 8.84
C THR A 55 -9.06 -7.14 9.98
N ILE A 56 -7.77 -7.47 9.89
CA ILE A 56 -7.09 -8.19 10.99
C ILE A 56 -7.04 -7.32 12.25
N GLY A 57 -6.80 -6.02 12.12
CA GLY A 57 -6.81 -5.09 13.24
C GLY A 57 -8.17 -5.04 13.95
N GLU A 58 -9.27 -5.05 13.19
CA GLU A 58 -10.63 -5.09 13.72
C GLU A 58 -10.91 -6.40 14.47
N VAL A 59 -10.56 -7.55 13.87
CA VAL A 59 -10.75 -8.87 14.49
C VAL A 59 -9.97 -8.99 15.81
N LEU A 60 -8.70 -8.57 15.83
CA LEU A 60 -7.89 -8.58 17.04
C LEU A 60 -8.44 -7.67 18.13
N SER A 61 -9.03 -6.53 17.73
CA SER A 61 -9.65 -5.59 18.66
C SER A 61 -10.95 -6.13 19.24
N ALA A 62 -11.74 -6.85 18.44
CA ALA A 62 -12.95 -7.55 18.90
C ALA A 62 -12.60 -8.66 19.90
N MET A 63 -11.69 -9.57 19.53
CA MET A 63 -11.23 -10.65 20.42
C MET A 63 -10.70 -10.13 21.76
N ARG A 64 -9.99 -9.00 21.77
CA ARG A 64 -9.51 -8.39 23.02
C ARG A 64 -10.66 -7.92 23.91
N ARG A 65 -11.72 -7.34 23.34
CA ARG A 65 -12.90 -6.92 24.12
C ARG A 65 -13.62 -8.14 24.69
N ASP A 66 -13.83 -9.16 23.85
CA ASP A 66 -14.51 -10.40 24.26
C ASP A 66 -13.77 -11.07 25.44
N CYS A 67 -12.43 -11.04 25.47
CA CYS A 67 -11.63 -11.55 26.59
C CYS A 67 -11.53 -10.63 27.82
N GLN A 68 -11.95 -9.37 27.73
CA GLN A 68 -11.95 -8.42 28.86
C GLN A 68 -13.31 -8.35 29.57
N ASP A 69 -14.37 -8.82 28.89
CA ASP A 69 -15.74 -8.84 29.41
C ASP A 69 -16.08 -10.17 30.14
N ASP A 70 -15.12 -11.09 30.26
CA ASP A 70 -15.10 -12.30 31.12
C ASP A 70 -14.20 -12.10 32.36
#